data_AF-A0A9J6GWP2-F1
#
_entry.id   AF-A0A9J6GWP2-F1
#
_cell.length_a   1.000
_cell.length_b   1.000
_cell.length_c   1.000
_cell.angle_alpha   90.00
_cell.angle_beta   90.00
_cell.angle_gamma   90.00
#
_symmetry.space_group_name_H-M   'P 1'
#
loop_
_entity.id
_entity.type
_entity.pdbx_description
1 polymer ?
#
loop_
_entity_poly.entity_id
_entity_poly.type
_entity_poly.pdbx_seq_one_letter_code
_entity_poly.pdbx_strand_id
1 'polypeptide(L)'
;MGGRGDVEPELKREIRRQLLHEQLRTQFLNGLRDPIKRFTLSRDPTTVDEAVDAAVREERNERAVNSGHAPVRSVREGDREIDELRARLERVEQLLEASIELQRKQMRDCDSCRGSAPRRGAC
;
A
#
# COMPACT_ATOMS: atom_id res chain seq x y z
N MET A 1 -58.93 -23.05 13.88
CA MET A 1 -57.92 -22.69 14.90
C MET A 1 -56.79 -23.72 14.79
N GLY A 2 -55.85 -23.51 13.88
CA GLY A 2 -54.70 -24.39 13.67
C GLY A 2 -53.43 -23.55 13.67
N GLY A 3 -52.38 -23.99 14.38
CA GLY A 3 -51.11 -23.29 14.42
C GLY A 3 -50.38 -23.42 15.76
N ARG A 4 -49.94 -24.64 16.13
CA ARG A 4 -48.94 -24.86 17.20
C ARG A 4 -47.98 -26.03 16.91
N GLY A 5 -47.93 -26.52 15.67
CA GLY A 5 -47.09 -27.66 15.28
C GLY A 5 -45.77 -27.29 14.58
N ASP A 6 -45.65 -26.10 14.01
CA ASP A 6 -44.56 -25.77 13.06
C ASP A 6 -43.34 -25.08 13.69
N VAL A 7 -43.41 -24.65 14.96
CA VAL A 7 -42.30 -23.95 15.64
C VAL A 7 -41.19 -24.92 16.09
N GLU A 8 -41.57 -26.14 16.46
CA GLU A 8 -40.68 -27.21 16.90
C GLU A 8 -39.73 -27.73 15.79
N PRO A 9 -40.19 -27.94 14.53
CA PRO A 9 -39.30 -28.32 13.44
C PRO A 9 -38.39 -27.17 12.96
N GLU A 10 -38.81 -25.91 13.06
CA GLU A 10 -37.95 -24.76 12.70
C GLU A 10 -36.79 -24.57 13.69
N LEU A 11 -37.05 -24.65 15.00
CA LEU A 11 -36.00 -24.56 16.01
C LEU A 11 -34.96 -25.69 15.86
N LYS A 12 -35.42 -26.92 15.57
CA LYS A 12 -34.53 -28.07 15.31
C LYS A 12 -33.67 -27.87 14.06
N ARG A 13 -34.21 -27.24 13.00
CA ARG A 13 -33.45 -26.90 11.79
C ARG A 13 -32.39 -25.84 12.08
N GLU A 14 -32.74 -24.82 12.86
CA GLU A 14 -31.83 -23.74 13.23
C GLU A 14 -30.67 -24.25 14.08
N ILE A 15 -30.94 -25.06 15.11
CA ILE A 15 -29.90 -25.69 15.94
C ILE A 15 -28.96 -26.54 15.09
N ARG A 16 -29.49 -27.36 14.16
CA ARG A 16 -28.65 -28.18 13.26
C ARG A 16 -27.77 -27.32 12.36
N ARG A 17 -28.31 -26.21 11.86
CA ARG A 17 -27.56 -25.28 11.02
C ARG A 17 -26.41 -24.65 11.80
N GLN A 18 -26.68 -24.16 13.01
CA GLN A 18 -25.65 -23.57 13.88
C GLN A 18 -24.54 -24.57 14.21
N LEU A 19 -24.91 -25.80 14.58
CA LEU A 19 -23.96 -26.86 14.91
C LEU A 19 -23.08 -27.24 13.70
N LEU A 20 -23.66 -27.26 12.50
CA LEU A 20 -22.92 -27.48 11.26
C LEU A 20 -21.94 -26.33 10.95
N HIS A 21 -22.34 -25.07 11.17
CA HIS A 21 -21.43 -23.93 11.01
C HIS A 21 -20.27 -23.98 12.01
N GLU A 22 -20.53 -24.33 13.27
CA GLU A 22 -19.49 -24.50 14.29
C GLU A 22 -18.53 -25.64 13.95
N GLN A 23 -19.04 -26.77 13.44
CA GLN A 23 -18.23 -27.89 12.99
C GLN A 23 -17.33 -27.50 11.81
N LEU A 24 -17.89 -26.85 10.80
CA LEU A 24 -17.13 -26.38 9.63
C LEU A 24 -16.03 -25.39 10.05
N ARG A 25 -16.34 -24.46 10.95
CA ARG A 25 -15.37 -23.49 11.47
C ARG A 25 -14.22 -24.22 12.19
N THR A 26 -14.55 -25.16 13.07
CA THR A 26 -13.56 -25.93 13.83
C THR A 26 -12.68 -26.77 12.90
N GLN A 27 -13.28 -27.44 11.91
CA GLN A 27 -12.53 -28.22 10.92
C GLN A 27 -11.60 -27.34 10.09
N PHE A 28 -12.09 -26.19 9.62
CA PHE A 28 -11.30 -25.23 8.87
C PHE A 28 -10.08 -24.76 9.69
N LEU A 29 -10.29 -24.27 10.91
CA LEU A 29 -9.22 -23.79 11.79
C LEU A 29 -8.22 -24.89 12.14
N ASN A 30 -8.66 -26.15 12.24
CA ASN A 30 -7.77 -27.28 12.49
C ASN A 30 -6.97 -27.70 11.25
N GLY A 31 -7.43 -27.38 10.05
CA GLY A 31 -6.69 -27.61 8.80
C GLY A 31 -5.61 -26.56 8.50
N LEU A 32 -5.61 -25.42 9.23
CA LEU A 32 -4.62 -24.37 9.05
C LEU A 32 -3.25 -24.76 9.62
N ARG A 33 -2.18 -24.30 8.97
CA ARG A 33 -0.81 -24.41 9.49
C ARG A 33 -0.68 -23.60 10.78
N ASP A 34 0.11 -24.09 11.73
CA ASP A 34 0.25 -23.50 13.07
C ASP A 34 0.49 -21.98 13.11
N PRO A 35 1.38 -21.38 12.29
CA PRO A 35 1.57 -19.93 12.29
C PRO A 35 0.28 -19.19 11.91
N ILE A 36 -0.34 -19.57 10.79
CA ILE A 36 -1.59 -18.98 10.30
C ILE A 36 -2.73 -19.23 11.29
N LYS A 37 -2.82 -20.45 11.83
CA LYS A 37 -3.83 -20.84 12.83
C LYS A 37 -3.77 -19.95 14.07
N ARG A 38 -2.58 -19.72 14.64
CA ARG A 38 -2.42 -18.89 15.84
C ARG A 38 -2.88 -17.45 15.62
N PHE A 39 -2.50 -16.85 14.49
CA PHE A 39 -2.90 -15.47 14.18
C PHE A 39 -4.37 -15.36 13.78
N THR A 40 -4.92 -16.38 13.12
CA THR A 40 -6.35 -16.46 12.79
C THR A 40 -7.19 -16.60 14.06
N LEU A 41 -6.79 -17.46 15.00
CA LEU A 41 -7.45 -17.62 16.30
C LEU A 41 -7.38 -16.35 17.15
N SER A 42 -6.27 -15.61 17.12
CA SER A 42 -6.14 -14.34 17.84
C SER A 42 -7.14 -13.26 17.40
N ARG A 43 -7.82 -13.44 16.26
CA ARG A 43 -8.86 -12.53 15.78
C ARG A 43 -10.27 -12.95 16.18
N ASP A 44 -10.42 -14.08 16.87
CA ASP A 44 -11.69 -14.63 17.34
C ASP A 44 -12.81 -14.65 16.27
N PRO A 45 -12.60 -15.30 15.10
CA PRO A 45 -13.61 -15.35 14.05
C PRO A 45 -14.87 -16.11 14.52
N THR A 46 -16.03 -15.47 14.38
CA THR A 46 -17.32 -16.02 14.80
C THR A 46 -17.97 -16.86 13.70
N THR A 47 -17.70 -16.54 12.44
CA THR A 47 -18.20 -17.28 11.27
C THR A 47 -17.07 -17.98 10.51
N VAL A 48 -17.46 -18.91 9.62
CA VAL A 48 -16.50 -19.58 8.72
C VAL A 48 -15.88 -18.57 7.76
N ASP A 49 -16.68 -17.66 7.22
CA ASP A 49 -16.21 -16.64 6.26
C ASP A 49 -15.20 -15.70 6.92
N GLU A 50 -15.44 -15.26 8.15
CA GLU A 50 -14.47 -14.47 8.93
C GLU A 50 -13.18 -15.24 9.17
N ALA A 51 -13.27 -16.54 9.46
CA ALA A 51 -12.08 -17.38 9.65
C ALA A 51 -11.27 -17.50 8.36
N VAL A 52 -11.94 -17.62 7.21
CA VAL A 52 -11.30 -17.68 5.89
C VAL A 52 -10.62 -16.34 5.57
N ASP A 53 -11.31 -15.22 5.72
CA ASP A 53 -10.76 -13.89 5.45
C ASP A 53 -9.55 -13.58 6.33
N ALA A 54 -9.62 -13.95 7.62
CA ALA A 54 -8.51 -13.82 8.54
C ALA A 54 -7.33 -14.71 8.12
N ALA A 55 -7.57 -15.98 7.79
CA ALA A 55 -6.52 -16.90 7.36
C ALA A 55 -5.84 -16.46 6.06
N VAL A 56 -6.60 -15.97 5.07
CA VAL A 56 -6.04 -15.45 3.80
C VAL A 56 -5.15 -14.24 4.05
N ARG A 57 -5.55 -13.34 4.96
CA ARG A 57 -4.72 -12.19 5.33
C ARG A 57 -3.42 -12.62 5.97
N GLU A 58 -3.48 -13.59 6.89
CA GLU A 58 -2.28 -14.09 7.57
C GLU A 58 -1.38 -14.92 6.65
N GLU A 59 -1.93 -15.67 5.70
CA GLU A 59 -1.14 -16.36 4.68
C GLU A 59 -0.36 -15.35 3.81
N ARG A 60 -1.00 -14.23 3.43
CA ARG A 60 -0.31 -13.15 2.70
C ARG A 60 0.81 -12.53 3.55
N ASN A 61 0.57 -12.30 4.83
CA ASN A 61 1.58 -11.78 5.76
C ASN A 61 2.76 -12.75 5.89
N GLU A 62 2.48 -14.04 6.09
CA GLU A 62 3.49 -15.09 6.20
C GLU A 62 4.34 -15.18 4.92
N ARG A 63 3.69 -15.14 3.75
CA ARG A 63 4.39 -15.12 2.46
C ARG A 63 5.24 -13.86 2.29
N ALA A 64 4.77 -12.70 2.72
CA ALA A 64 5.55 -11.45 2.65
C ALA A 64 6.79 -11.51 3.55
N VAL A 65 6.67 -12.05 4.76
CA VAL A 65 7.80 -12.23 5.69
C VAL A 65 8.79 -13.27 5.17
N ASN A 66 8.31 -14.38 4.60
CA ASN A 66 9.17 -15.45 4.09
C ASN A 66 9.83 -15.11 2.74
N SER A 67 9.19 -14.30 1.90
CA SER A 67 9.76 -13.84 0.62
C SER A 67 10.68 -12.62 0.78
N GLY A 68 10.53 -11.88 1.88
CA GLY A 68 11.35 -10.73 2.21
C GLY A 68 12.45 -11.08 3.20
N HIS A 69 13.56 -11.64 2.71
CA HIS A 69 14.87 -11.24 3.26
C HIS A 69 15.15 -9.78 2.81
N ALA A 70 14.21 -8.87 3.08
CA ALA A 70 14.47 -7.46 2.98
C ALA A 70 15.38 -7.17 4.18
N PRO A 71 16.66 -6.81 3.96
CA PRO A 71 17.50 -6.42 5.07
C PRO A 71 16.77 -5.28 5.78
N VAL A 72 16.51 -5.46 7.07
CA VAL A 72 16.05 -4.40 7.95
C VAL A 72 17.16 -3.36 7.92
N ARG A 73 17.08 -2.42 6.97
CA ARG A 73 18.04 -1.33 6.84
C ARG A 73 18.03 -0.60 8.15
N SER A 74 19.19 -0.58 8.80
CA SER A 74 19.31 0.11 10.07
C SER A 74 18.99 1.59 9.86
N VAL A 75 18.33 2.23 10.82
CA VAL A 75 17.95 3.66 10.73
C VAL A 75 19.14 4.54 10.32
N ARG A 76 20.35 4.16 10.74
CA ARG A 76 21.61 4.83 10.39
C ARG A 76 21.99 4.76 8.90
N GLU A 77 21.58 3.72 8.19
CA GLU A 77 21.80 3.60 6.74
C GLU A 77 20.74 4.41 5.97
N GLY A 78 19.51 4.47 6.48
CA GLY A 78 18.46 5.34 5.96
C GLY A 78 18.83 6.82 6.03
N ASP A 79 19.39 7.26 7.16
CA ASP A 79 19.80 8.66 7.34
C ASP A 79 20.91 9.08 6.36
N ARG A 80 21.89 8.20 6.09
CA ARG A 80 22.96 8.47 5.11
C ARG A 80 22.44 8.59 3.69
N GLU A 81 21.54 7.69 3.27
CA GLU A 81 20.93 7.77 1.93
C GLU A 81 20.09 9.06 1.80
N ILE A 82 19.37 9.45 2.85
CA ILE A 82 18.58 10.69 2.89
C ILE A 82 19.49 11.92 2.77
N ASP A 83 20.60 11.97 3.51
CA ASP A 83 21.56 13.08 3.44
C ASP A 83 22.22 13.17 2.06
N GLU A 84 22.59 12.04 1.46
CA GLU A 84 23.13 12.00 0.09
C GLU A 84 22.10 12.45 -0.95
N LEU A 85 20.85 12.03 -0.82
CA LEU A 85 19.74 12.47 -1.68
C LEU A 85 19.50 13.98 -1.54
N ARG A 86 19.55 14.50 -0.32
CA ARG A 86 19.39 15.93 -0.03
C ARG A 86 20.52 16.76 -0.66
N ALA A 87 21.77 16.32 -0.52
CA ALA A 87 22.93 16.96 -1.14
C ALA A 87 22.93 16.86 -2.68
N ARG A 88 22.28 15.84 -3.26
CA ARG A 88 22.08 15.75 -4.72
C ARG A 88 20.99 16.70 -5.19
N LEU A 89 19.90 16.84 -4.43
CA LEU A 89 18.83 17.79 -4.74
C LEU A 89 19.32 19.23 -4.71
N GLU A 90 20.07 19.64 -3.67
CA GLU A 90 20.65 20.99 -3.60
C GLU A 90 21.57 21.29 -4.80
N ARG A 91 22.36 20.32 -5.24
CA ARG A 91 23.20 20.48 -6.44
C ARG A 91 22.39 20.64 -7.72
N VAL A 92 21.28 19.92 -7.84
CA VAL A 92 20.37 20.06 -9.00
C VAL A 92 19.68 21.43 -8.97
N GLU A 93 19.23 21.90 -7.81
CA GLU A 93 18.65 23.24 -7.66
C GLU A 93 19.63 24.33 -8.08
N GLN A 94 20.88 24.27 -7.61
CA GLN A 94 21.92 25.24 -8.00
C GLN A 94 22.20 25.25 -9.51
N LEU A 95 22.24 24.07 -10.14
CA LEU A 95 22.44 23.96 -11.59
C LEU A 95 21.24 24.53 -12.37
N LEU A 96 20.02 24.31 -11.88
CA LEU A 96 18.81 24.88 -12.48
C LEU A 96 18.80 26.40 -12.37
N GLU A 97 19.10 26.95 -11.20
CA GLU A 97 19.22 28.41 -11.00
C GLU A 97 20.27 29.03 -11.92
N ALA A 98 21.46 28.44 -11.98
CA ALA A 98 22.53 28.89 -12.88
C ALA A 98 22.10 28.83 -14.35
N SER A 99 21.36 27.79 -14.76
CA SER A 99 20.84 27.67 -16.13
C SER A 99 19.82 28.77 -16.46
N ILE A 100 18.93 29.10 -15.52
CA ILE A 100 17.91 30.14 -15.67
C ILE A 100 18.59 31.52 -15.77
N GLU A 101 19.61 31.79 -14.96
CA GLU A 101 20.36 33.03 -15.05
C GLU A 101 21.09 33.17 -16.39
N LEU A 102 21.68 32.08 -16.89
CA LEU A 102 22.41 32.07 -18.15
C LEU A 102 21.45 32.28 -19.34
N GLN A 103 20.27 31.66 -19.31
CA GLN A 103 19.19 31.91 -20.28
C GLN A 103 18.71 33.36 -20.24
N ARG A 104 18.50 33.93 -19.04
CA ARG A 104 18.11 35.33 -18.88
C ARG A 104 19.16 36.30 -19.42
N LYS A 105 20.46 36.00 -19.23
CA LYS A 105 21.56 36.79 -19.82
C LYS A 105 21.54 36.71 -21.35
N GLN A 106 21.46 35.51 -21.91
CA GLN A 106 21.40 35.31 -23.36
C GLN A 106 20.22 36.05 -24.01
N MET A 107 19.02 36.03 -23.40
CA MET A 107 17.89 36.78 -23.93
C MET A 107 18.11 38.30 -23.92
N ARG A 108 18.69 38.85 -22.85
CA ARG A 108 19.02 40.29 -22.79
C ARG A 108 20.04 40.68 -23.86
N ASP A 109 21.05 39.85 -24.07
CA ASP A 109 22.09 40.10 -25.07
C ASP A 109 21.50 40.03 -26.49
N CYS A 110 20.61 39.07 -26.79
CA CYS A 110 19.91 38.98 -28.07
C CYS A 110 18.93 40.15 -28.33
N ASP A 111 18.24 40.64 -27.30
CA ASP A 111 17.36 41.81 -27.44
C ASP A 111 18.14 43.10 -27.72
N SER A 112 19.35 43.24 -27.15
CA SER A 112 20.25 44.36 -27.46
C SER A 112 20.70 44.39 -28.93
N CYS A 113 20.86 43.21 -29.55
CA CYS A 113 21.22 43.07 -30.96
C CYS A 113 20.04 43.35 -31.92
N ARG A 114 18.79 43.15 -31.49
CA ARG A 114 17.59 43.47 -32.31
C ARG A 114 17.19 44.94 -32.28
N GLY A 115 17.56 45.70 -31.24
CA GLY A 115 17.31 47.14 -31.15
C GLY A 115 18.22 48.02 -32.02
N SER A 116 19.27 47.46 -32.61
CA SER A 116 20.37 48.20 -33.24
C SER A 116 20.45 48.05 -34.76
N ALA A 117 19.40 47.56 -35.43
CA ALA A 117 19.37 47.52 -36.89
C ALA A 117 19.06 48.92 -37.44
N PRO A 118 19.99 49.60 -38.15
CA PRO A 118 19.68 50.87 -38.77
C PRO A 118 18.64 50.64 -39.87
N ARG A 119 17.49 51.32 -39.78
CA ARG A 119 16.57 51.49 -40.92
C ARG A 119 17.34 52.24 -42.02
N ARG A 120 17.99 51.50 -42.91
CA ARG A 120 18.55 52.06 -44.14
C ARG A 120 17.37 52.61 -44.95
N GLY A 121 17.41 53.92 -45.18
CA GLY A 121 16.40 54.65 -45.93
C GLY A 121 16.21 54.07 -47.33
N ALA A 122 14.96 54.00 -47.74
CA ALA A 122 14.58 53.86 -49.13
C ALA A 122 14.90 55.19 -49.85
N CYS A 123 15.59 55.06 -50.99
CA CYS A 123 15.76 56.11 -51.99
C CYS A 123 14.42 56.46 -52.67
#